data_AF-A0A958P8J4-F1
#
_entry.id   AF-A0A958P8J4-F1
#
_cell.length_a   1.000
_cell.length_b   1.000
_cell.length_c   1.000
_cell.angle_alpha   90.00
_cell.angle_beta   90.00
_cell.angle_gamma   90.00
#
_symmetry.space_group_name_H-M   'P 1'
#
loop_
_entity.id
_entity.type
_entity.pdbx_description
1 polymer ?
#
loop_
_entity_poly.entity_id
_entity_poly.type
_entity_poly.pdbx_seq_one_letter_code
_entity_poly.pdbx_strand_id
1 'polypeptide(L)'
;MILILFASAFSMHSIALAASTCASVVSEAKSILSPEVRQALPELEASQPVILGKGNDAVLVHNRWVAEQLKAMEGANGLPIAEKFAGFSVDLHNKGVMDVIQTQEGYVPAAANGNHHGNYGNFVWYRDLARVIVGLRALPHLLQKSYRTLHQPDKGLIDKTLFAAKKLSQAMLSLFAEKEQIERTLHGIKDPAWHLDPQDGFRNVIFIRQKLEPRLIGHTLSPQDIDEESHWSHKQNDALALYGHSILDGIESGETDPDSLDPNVKAELIFLSSYFQRLRFYEMWDSGAWEELNGLRTSSVNLALSFLERFEKGWNNQTNPISKEDLFLAQLRKSFESDEFKAYLSNFLQSTSMGYSAEEAYATLADSLKQIPDSIHQAYSLVFKGLGISTDSLDKRIYSKLAEVTKGPLRNDDAALLHLLLYPPQGVLIEDQLYILGEIEKNLVKPSGVNRYVNDWFIHFTTVMNPKTEGQLPFSPNLIAIQDEQGQVVAATEEMRR
;
A
#
# COMPACT_ATOMS: atom_id res chain seq x y z
N MET A 1 -6.80 -3.23 -11.17
CA MET A 1 -5.55 -2.57 -11.61
C MET A 1 -4.35 -3.02 -10.78
N ILE A 2 -4.36 -2.84 -9.46
CA ILE A 2 -3.25 -3.18 -8.52
C ILE A 2 -2.68 -4.60 -8.70
N LEU A 3 -3.52 -5.62 -8.94
CA LEU A 3 -3.08 -7.01 -9.08
C LEU A 3 -2.21 -7.32 -10.33
N ILE A 4 -2.24 -6.48 -11.37
CA ILE A 4 -1.52 -6.77 -12.63
C ILE A 4 -0.02 -6.43 -12.52
N LEU A 5 0.35 -5.47 -11.68
CA LEU A 5 1.75 -5.08 -11.47
C LEU A 5 2.54 -6.13 -10.64
N PHE A 6 1.87 -6.81 -9.70
CA PHE A 6 2.50 -7.83 -8.84
C PHE A 6 2.98 -9.08 -9.60
N ALA A 7 2.34 -9.43 -10.72
CA ALA A 7 2.60 -10.69 -11.43
C ALA A 7 3.96 -10.77 -12.17
N SER A 8 4.74 -9.68 -12.20
CA SER A 8 6.00 -9.59 -12.95
C SER A 8 7.27 -9.86 -12.14
N ALA A 9 7.16 -10.14 -10.82
CA ALA A 9 8.30 -10.20 -9.91
C ALA A 9 8.82 -11.62 -9.58
N PHE A 10 7.95 -12.62 -9.37
CA PHE A 10 8.37 -13.93 -8.84
C PHE A 10 7.62 -15.13 -9.45
N SER A 11 8.39 -16.16 -9.80
CA SER A 11 7.91 -17.52 -10.08
C SER A 11 8.61 -18.53 -9.15
N MET A 12 8.09 -19.77 -9.12
CA MET A 12 8.65 -20.98 -8.48
C MET A 12 8.18 -21.36 -7.05
N HIS A 13 7.06 -22.09 -6.90
CA HIS A 13 7.09 -23.56 -6.69
C HIS A 13 5.70 -24.24 -6.58
N SER A 14 5.57 -25.45 -7.17
CA SER A 14 4.62 -26.52 -6.77
C SER A 14 3.09 -26.35 -6.96
N ILE A 15 2.65 -25.87 -8.13
CA ILE A 15 1.21 -25.80 -8.52
C ILE A 15 0.53 -27.18 -8.76
N ALA A 16 1.30 -28.27 -8.92
CA ALA A 16 0.78 -29.55 -9.42
C ALA A 16 -0.23 -30.29 -8.49
N LEU A 17 -0.15 -30.09 -7.17
CA LEU A 17 -0.98 -30.84 -6.21
C LEU A 17 -2.40 -30.24 -6.05
N ALA A 18 -2.53 -28.92 -6.20
CA ALA A 18 -3.81 -28.21 -6.09
C ALA A 18 -4.78 -28.60 -7.23
N ALA A 19 -4.27 -28.73 -8.46
CA ALA A 19 -5.08 -28.98 -9.66
C ALA A 19 -5.85 -30.32 -9.61
N SER A 20 -5.22 -31.40 -9.11
CA SER A 20 -5.88 -32.71 -8.99
C SER A 20 -6.99 -32.73 -7.94
N THR A 21 -6.77 -32.03 -6.83
CA THR A 21 -7.71 -31.95 -5.71
C THR A 21 -8.95 -31.14 -6.11
N CYS A 22 -8.77 -29.97 -6.74
CA CYS A 22 -9.86 -29.15 -7.25
C CYS A 22 -10.78 -29.88 -8.24
N ALA A 23 -10.25 -30.71 -9.15
CA ALA A 23 -11.07 -31.39 -10.14
C ALA A 23 -12.11 -32.35 -9.51
N SER A 24 -11.73 -33.06 -8.45
CA SER A 24 -12.64 -33.96 -7.71
C SER A 24 -13.71 -33.19 -6.93
N VAL A 25 -13.31 -32.17 -6.16
CA VAL A 25 -14.20 -31.34 -5.34
C VAL A 25 -15.18 -30.53 -6.21
N VAL A 26 -14.75 -30.01 -7.36
CA VAL A 26 -15.63 -29.31 -8.30
C VAL A 26 -16.66 -30.25 -8.92
N SER A 27 -16.31 -31.50 -9.22
CA SER A 27 -17.26 -32.50 -9.72
C SER A 27 -18.34 -32.81 -8.67
N GLU A 28 -17.95 -32.95 -7.41
CA GLU A 28 -18.87 -33.24 -6.31
C GLU A 28 -19.75 -32.03 -5.98
N ALA A 29 -19.16 -30.83 -5.87
CA ALA A 29 -19.88 -29.58 -5.64
C ALA A 29 -20.93 -29.28 -6.72
N LYS A 30 -20.63 -29.52 -8.01
CA LYS A 30 -21.59 -29.34 -9.13
C LYS A 30 -22.89 -30.15 -8.95
N SER A 31 -22.87 -31.24 -8.18
CA SER A 31 -24.06 -32.04 -7.87
C SER A 31 -25.00 -31.38 -6.84
N ILE A 32 -24.48 -30.50 -5.99
CA ILE A 32 -25.16 -29.89 -4.84
C ILE A 32 -25.67 -28.48 -5.13
N LEU A 33 -25.09 -27.78 -6.13
CA LEU A 33 -25.50 -26.43 -6.53
C LEU A 33 -26.95 -26.39 -7.04
N SER A 34 -27.66 -25.29 -6.79
CA SER A 34 -29.03 -25.11 -7.30
C SER A 34 -29.06 -24.98 -8.83
N PRO A 35 -30.21 -25.21 -9.50
CA PRO A 35 -30.34 -25.05 -10.95
C PRO A 35 -29.92 -23.65 -11.45
N GLU A 36 -30.19 -22.60 -10.67
CA GLU A 36 -29.86 -21.20 -10.97
C GLU A 36 -28.34 -20.99 -10.94
N VAL A 37 -27.66 -21.53 -9.93
CA VAL A 37 -26.18 -21.45 -9.85
C VAL A 37 -25.52 -22.30 -10.93
N ARG A 38 -26.13 -23.43 -11.33
CA ARG A 38 -25.66 -24.22 -12.49
C ARG A 38 -25.84 -23.48 -13.82
N GLN A 39 -26.86 -22.63 -13.96
CA GLN A 39 -27.03 -21.76 -15.13
C GLN A 39 -26.05 -20.58 -15.14
N ALA A 40 -25.72 -20.01 -13.97
CA ALA A 40 -24.68 -18.99 -13.83
C ALA A 40 -23.24 -19.57 -13.90
N LEU A 41 -23.09 -20.89 -13.83
CA LEU A 41 -21.79 -21.54 -13.75
C LEU A 41 -20.83 -21.21 -14.91
N PRO A 42 -21.27 -21.08 -16.18
CA PRO A 42 -20.38 -20.63 -17.26
C PRO A 42 -19.84 -19.20 -17.06
N GLU A 43 -20.60 -18.31 -16.43
CA GLU A 43 -20.18 -16.94 -16.10
C GLU A 43 -19.24 -16.93 -14.88
N LEU A 44 -19.51 -17.78 -13.88
CA LEU A 44 -18.60 -18.04 -12.76
C LEU A 44 -17.31 -18.77 -13.20
N GLU A 45 -17.38 -19.62 -14.22
CA GLU A 45 -16.22 -20.25 -14.87
C GLU A 45 -15.44 -19.23 -15.73
N ALA A 46 -16.09 -18.20 -16.26
CA ALA A 46 -15.46 -17.09 -16.96
C ALA A 46 -14.68 -16.13 -16.04
N SER A 47 -14.95 -16.12 -14.73
CA SER A 47 -14.15 -15.36 -13.75
C SER A 47 -12.96 -16.15 -13.17
N GLN A 48 -12.78 -17.42 -13.53
CA GLN A 48 -11.71 -18.26 -12.94
C GLN A 48 -10.31 -17.89 -13.48
N PRO A 49 -9.24 -18.01 -12.66
CA PRO A 49 -7.88 -17.68 -13.05
C PRO A 49 -7.29 -18.65 -14.07
N VAL A 50 -6.55 -18.07 -14.98
CA VAL A 50 -5.63 -18.69 -15.93
C VAL A 50 -4.35 -19.25 -15.31
N ILE A 51 -4.19 -20.54 -15.00
CA ILE A 51 -2.84 -21.12 -14.93
C ILE A 51 -2.26 -21.16 -16.36
N LEU A 52 -1.10 -20.54 -16.53
CA LEU A 52 -0.31 -20.49 -17.76
C LEU A 52 0.97 -21.30 -17.58
N GLY A 53 1.55 -21.85 -18.66
CA GLY A 53 2.75 -22.68 -18.55
C GLY A 53 2.54 -24.07 -17.94
N LYS A 54 3.64 -24.75 -17.57
CA LYS A 54 3.66 -26.08 -16.94
C LYS A 54 4.83 -26.18 -15.95
N GLY A 55 4.69 -26.99 -14.90
CA GLY A 55 5.77 -27.23 -13.94
C GLY A 55 6.11 -25.99 -13.11
N ASN A 56 7.40 -25.70 -12.96
CA ASN A 56 7.89 -24.56 -12.15
C ASN A 56 7.73 -23.20 -12.86
N ASP A 57 7.51 -23.21 -14.18
CA ASP A 57 7.24 -22.01 -15.00
C ASP A 57 5.74 -21.69 -15.07
N ALA A 58 4.93 -22.29 -14.19
CA ALA A 58 3.50 -22.02 -14.15
C ALA A 58 3.22 -20.70 -13.41
N VAL A 59 2.42 -19.82 -14.00
CA VAL A 59 1.98 -18.56 -13.37
C VAL A 59 0.46 -18.48 -13.38
N LEU A 60 -0.10 -18.07 -12.24
CA LEU A 60 -1.53 -17.85 -12.08
C LEU A 60 -1.93 -16.42 -12.49
N VAL A 61 -2.96 -16.32 -13.32
CA VAL A 61 -3.44 -15.05 -13.86
C VAL A 61 -4.92 -14.89 -13.55
N HIS A 62 -5.22 -14.08 -12.53
CA HIS A 62 -6.58 -13.92 -11.98
C HIS A 62 -7.61 -13.32 -12.94
N ASN A 63 -7.17 -12.52 -13.92
CA ASN A 63 -8.07 -12.00 -14.94
C ASN A 63 -8.03 -12.96 -16.14
N ARG A 64 -9.15 -13.65 -16.40
CA ARG A 64 -9.24 -14.65 -17.47
C ARG A 64 -8.95 -14.08 -18.86
N TRP A 65 -9.36 -12.85 -19.16
CA TRP A 65 -9.02 -12.19 -20.42
C TRP A 65 -7.51 -11.96 -20.54
N VAL A 66 -6.83 -11.46 -19.49
CA VAL A 66 -5.36 -11.36 -19.45
C VAL A 66 -4.71 -12.72 -19.69
N ALA A 67 -5.23 -13.77 -19.05
CA ALA A 67 -4.73 -15.12 -19.21
C ALA A 67 -4.92 -15.64 -20.64
N GLU A 68 -6.06 -15.37 -21.28
CA GLU A 68 -6.34 -15.78 -22.65
C GLU A 68 -5.49 -14.98 -23.66
N GLN A 69 -5.20 -13.69 -23.41
CA GLN A 69 -4.21 -12.94 -24.19
C GLN A 69 -2.80 -13.56 -24.04
N LEU A 70 -2.36 -13.85 -22.82
CA LEU A 70 -1.06 -14.48 -22.56
C LEU A 70 -0.99 -15.93 -23.12
N LYS A 71 -2.10 -16.68 -23.16
CA LYS A 71 -2.19 -18.00 -23.85
C LYS A 71 -2.11 -17.86 -25.36
N ALA A 72 -2.76 -16.84 -25.94
CA ALA A 72 -2.62 -16.56 -27.37
C ALA A 72 -1.14 -16.26 -27.73
N MET A 73 -0.39 -15.62 -26.84
CA MET A 73 1.06 -15.42 -26.98
C MET A 73 1.90 -16.71 -26.83
N GLU A 74 1.38 -17.79 -26.21
CA GLU A 74 2.10 -19.08 -26.14
C GLU A 74 2.20 -19.78 -27.50
N GLY A 75 1.21 -19.59 -28.38
CA GLY A 75 1.19 -20.22 -29.70
C GLY A 75 2.23 -19.68 -30.69
N ALA A 76 2.94 -18.59 -30.35
CA ALA A 76 3.81 -17.88 -31.28
C ALA A 76 5.30 -18.26 -31.19
N ASN A 77 5.95 -18.09 -30.02
CA ASN A 77 7.42 -17.94 -30.00
C ASN A 77 8.19 -18.63 -28.84
N GLY A 78 7.54 -19.41 -27.96
CA GLY A 78 8.25 -20.14 -26.89
C GLY A 78 9.00 -19.27 -25.86
N LEU A 79 8.63 -17.99 -25.73
CA LEU A 79 9.34 -17.00 -24.93
C LEU A 79 9.26 -17.27 -23.41
N PRO A 80 10.27 -16.83 -22.62
CA PRO A 80 10.22 -16.82 -21.16
C PRO A 80 8.99 -16.08 -20.63
N ILE A 81 8.47 -16.49 -19.47
CA ILE A 81 7.20 -15.96 -18.96
C ILE A 81 7.26 -14.46 -18.62
N ALA A 82 8.41 -13.97 -18.14
CA ALA A 82 8.64 -12.54 -17.91
C ALA A 82 8.51 -11.70 -19.18
N GLU A 83 8.92 -12.23 -20.35
CA GLU A 83 8.79 -11.56 -21.64
C GLU A 83 7.34 -11.59 -22.13
N LYS A 84 6.59 -12.67 -21.88
CA LYS A 84 5.13 -12.72 -22.10
C LYS A 84 4.41 -11.65 -21.28
N PHE A 85 4.73 -11.50 -19.99
CA PHE A 85 4.15 -10.46 -19.14
C PHE A 85 4.48 -9.04 -19.61
N ALA A 86 5.72 -8.80 -20.02
CA ALA A 86 6.14 -7.50 -20.51
C ALA A 86 5.49 -7.16 -21.88
N GLY A 87 5.37 -8.14 -22.79
CA GLY A 87 4.59 -7.99 -24.03
C GLY A 87 3.10 -7.76 -23.78
N PHE A 88 2.51 -8.46 -22.80
CA PHE A 88 1.13 -8.22 -22.38
C PHE A 88 0.92 -6.83 -21.74
N SER A 89 1.94 -6.29 -21.05
CA SER A 89 1.91 -4.92 -20.51
C SER A 89 1.90 -3.86 -21.62
N VAL A 90 2.63 -4.08 -22.72
CA VAL A 90 2.54 -3.27 -23.95
C VAL A 90 1.11 -3.32 -24.50
N ASP A 91 0.54 -4.52 -24.60
CA ASP A 91 -0.81 -4.76 -25.13
C ASP A 91 -1.90 -4.07 -24.30
N LEU A 92 -1.79 -4.10 -22.97
CA LEU A 92 -2.67 -3.35 -22.07
C LEU A 92 -2.57 -1.84 -22.29
N HIS A 93 -1.34 -1.31 -22.44
CA HIS A 93 -1.14 0.11 -22.67
C HIS A 93 -1.73 0.54 -24.01
N ASN A 94 -1.49 -0.22 -25.09
CA ASN A 94 -2.03 0.05 -26.41
C ASN A 94 -3.57 0.04 -26.46
N LYS A 95 -4.20 -0.68 -25.52
CA LYS A 95 -5.66 -0.73 -25.33
C LYS A 95 -6.19 0.34 -24.35
N GLY A 96 -5.34 1.27 -23.88
CA GLY A 96 -5.69 2.33 -22.92
C GLY A 96 -5.94 1.84 -21.48
N VAL A 97 -5.72 0.55 -21.19
CA VAL A 97 -6.05 -0.04 -19.88
C VAL A 97 -5.07 0.42 -18.78
N MET A 98 -3.89 0.89 -19.17
CA MET A 98 -2.90 1.48 -18.27
C MET A 98 -2.93 3.02 -18.27
N ASP A 99 -3.89 3.67 -18.94
CA ASP A 99 -4.04 5.12 -18.85
C ASP A 99 -4.59 5.49 -17.46
N VAL A 100 -3.72 6.09 -16.65
CA VAL A 100 -4.07 6.59 -15.33
C VAL A 100 -4.96 7.82 -15.48
N ILE A 101 -6.19 7.72 -15.02
CA ILE A 101 -7.07 8.87 -14.85
C ILE A 101 -6.45 9.76 -13.78
N GLN A 102 -6.08 10.97 -14.17
CA GLN A 102 -5.40 11.95 -13.33
C GLN A 102 -5.96 13.34 -13.63
N THR A 103 -5.88 14.25 -12.66
CA THR A 103 -6.25 15.66 -12.86
C THR A 103 -5.18 16.47 -13.59
N GLN A 104 -5.44 17.75 -13.86
CA GLN A 104 -4.46 18.64 -14.49
C GLN A 104 -3.25 18.89 -13.59
N GLU A 105 -3.42 18.78 -12.28
CA GLU A 105 -2.41 18.96 -11.24
C GLU A 105 -1.62 17.66 -10.99
N GLY A 106 -2.18 16.49 -11.31
CA GLY A 106 -1.52 15.18 -11.19
C GLY A 106 -2.07 14.28 -10.09
N TYR A 107 -3.22 14.62 -9.51
CA TYR A 107 -3.89 13.77 -8.53
C TYR A 107 -4.60 12.59 -9.19
N VAL A 108 -4.62 11.44 -8.52
CA VAL A 108 -5.28 10.22 -8.98
C VAL A 108 -6.45 9.90 -8.03
N PRO A 109 -7.70 9.89 -8.50
CA PRO A 109 -8.81 9.34 -7.72
C PRO A 109 -8.70 7.82 -7.59
N ALA A 110 -9.15 7.25 -6.47
CA ALA A 110 -9.11 5.80 -6.29
C ALA A 110 -10.03 5.03 -7.27
N ALA A 111 -11.03 5.70 -7.88
CA ALA A 111 -11.86 5.12 -8.92
C ALA A 111 -12.15 6.09 -10.07
N ALA A 112 -12.37 5.53 -11.27
CA ALA A 112 -12.68 6.29 -12.48
C ALA A 112 -14.00 7.08 -12.43
N ASN A 113 -14.98 6.61 -11.65
CA ASN A 113 -16.35 7.11 -11.64
C ASN A 113 -16.78 7.49 -10.21
N GLY A 114 -17.26 8.73 -10.02
CA GLY A 114 -17.87 9.18 -8.78
C GLY A 114 -19.22 8.48 -8.45
N ASN A 115 -19.84 7.80 -9.42
CA ASN A 115 -21.15 7.14 -9.26
C ASN A 115 -21.11 5.74 -8.64
N HIS A 116 -19.95 5.25 -8.17
CA HIS A 116 -19.93 4.04 -7.33
C HIS A 116 -20.43 4.37 -5.93
N HIS A 117 -21.17 3.45 -5.28
CA HIS A 117 -21.81 3.68 -3.97
C HIS A 117 -20.90 4.17 -2.81
N GLY A 118 -19.57 4.09 -2.95
CA GLY A 118 -18.60 4.62 -1.99
C GLY A 118 -17.96 5.97 -2.36
N ASN A 119 -18.36 6.63 -3.46
CA ASN A 119 -17.82 7.92 -3.92
C ASN A 119 -16.28 7.97 -4.11
N TYR A 120 -15.61 6.82 -4.32
CA TYR A 120 -14.15 6.71 -4.45
C TYR A 120 -13.53 7.57 -5.57
N GLY A 121 -14.32 8.01 -6.56
CA GLY A 121 -13.88 8.96 -7.58
C GLY A 121 -13.64 10.39 -7.06
N ASN A 122 -14.09 10.71 -5.85
CA ASN A 122 -14.09 12.07 -5.30
C ASN A 122 -12.93 12.32 -4.32
N PHE A 123 -12.05 11.35 -4.07
CA PHE A 123 -10.93 11.49 -3.12
C PHE A 123 -9.63 10.86 -3.67
N VAL A 124 -8.51 11.39 -3.19
CA VAL A 124 -7.17 10.86 -3.36
C VAL A 124 -6.78 10.11 -2.10
N TRP A 125 -6.30 8.87 -2.22
CA TRP A 125 -5.66 8.12 -1.14
C TRP A 125 -4.15 8.10 -1.36
N TYR A 126 -3.36 8.38 -0.32
CA TYR A 126 -1.90 8.46 -0.44
C TYR A 126 -1.27 7.11 -0.76
N ARG A 127 -1.78 6.01 -0.18
CA ARG A 127 -1.40 4.64 -0.52
C ARG A 127 -1.60 4.34 -2.01
N ASP A 128 -2.75 4.72 -2.56
CA ASP A 128 -3.12 4.43 -3.95
C ASP A 128 -2.28 5.26 -4.92
N LEU A 129 -2.10 6.56 -4.62
CA LEU A 129 -1.24 7.46 -5.40
C LEU A 129 0.22 6.97 -5.41
N ALA A 130 0.78 6.61 -4.27
CA ALA A 130 2.12 6.00 -4.16
C ALA A 130 2.23 4.70 -4.97
N ARG A 131 1.22 3.82 -4.90
CA ARG A 131 1.20 2.55 -5.65
C ARG A 131 1.11 2.77 -7.17
N VAL A 132 0.39 3.78 -7.62
CA VAL A 132 0.34 4.17 -9.04
C VAL A 132 1.67 4.76 -9.51
N ILE A 133 2.31 5.62 -8.70
CA ILE A 133 3.66 6.14 -8.97
C ILE A 133 4.66 4.99 -9.16
N VAL A 134 4.74 4.05 -8.21
CA VAL A 134 5.61 2.87 -8.29
C VAL A 134 5.34 2.06 -9.56
N GLY A 135 4.07 1.83 -9.91
CA GLY A 135 3.68 1.14 -11.13
C GLY A 135 4.15 1.83 -12.42
N LEU A 136 4.00 3.16 -12.49
CA LEU A 136 4.46 3.95 -13.63
C LEU A 136 6.00 3.99 -13.73
N ARG A 137 6.72 4.03 -12.61
CA ARG A 137 8.20 3.94 -12.59
C ARG A 137 8.72 2.57 -13.04
N ALA A 138 8.05 1.50 -12.66
CA ALA A 138 8.41 0.14 -13.06
C ALA A 138 8.16 -0.12 -14.56
N LEU A 139 7.13 0.50 -15.16
CA LEU A 139 6.69 0.21 -16.52
C LEU A 139 7.78 0.44 -17.60
N PRO A 140 8.54 1.55 -17.64
CA PRO A 140 9.69 1.72 -18.53
C PRO A 140 10.71 0.57 -18.48
N HIS A 141 11.02 0.04 -17.30
CA HIS A 141 11.96 -1.07 -17.15
C HIS A 141 11.36 -2.40 -17.65
N LEU A 142 10.06 -2.63 -17.44
CA LEU A 142 9.34 -3.78 -18.00
C LEU A 142 9.31 -3.70 -19.54
N LEU A 143 8.92 -2.54 -20.08
CA LEU A 143 8.90 -2.23 -21.51
C LEU A 143 10.27 -2.49 -22.16
N GLN A 144 11.34 -1.89 -21.62
CA GLN A 144 12.71 -2.08 -22.11
C GLN A 144 13.17 -3.55 -22.08
N LYS A 145 12.66 -4.36 -21.15
CA LYS A 145 12.93 -5.81 -21.10
C LYS A 145 12.20 -6.56 -22.23
N SER A 146 10.89 -6.33 -22.46
CA SER A 146 10.17 -6.93 -23.59
C SER A 146 10.74 -6.53 -24.96
N TYR A 147 11.12 -5.27 -25.12
CA TYR A 147 11.56 -4.76 -26.43
C TYR A 147 12.91 -5.33 -26.90
N ARG A 148 13.71 -5.94 -26.01
CA ARG A 148 14.90 -6.71 -26.44
C ARG A 148 14.54 -7.94 -27.29
N THR A 149 13.31 -8.45 -27.18
CA THR A 149 12.86 -9.65 -27.91
C THR A 149 11.74 -9.38 -28.93
N LEU A 150 11.05 -8.22 -28.88
CA LEU A 150 9.78 -7.97 -29.59
C LEU A 150 9.68 -6.63 -30.37
N HIS A 151 10.78 -6.16 -30.97
CA HIS A 151 10.94 -4.90 -31.75
C HIS A 151 11.32 -3.63 -30.96
N GLN A 152 11.61 -2.53 -31.68
CA GLN A 152 12.15 -1.29 -31.11
C GLN A 152 11.22 -0.66 -30.06
N PRO A 153 11.77 -0.07 -28.98
CA PRO A 153 10.95 0.56 -27.94
C PRO A 153 10.24 1.80 -28.48
N ASP A 154 8.95 1.93 -28.17
CA ASP A 154 8.27 3.22 -28.29
C ASP A 154 8.84 4.17 -27.22
N LYS A 155 9.77 5.00 -27.66
CA LYS A 155 10.39 6.02 -26.81
C LYS A 155 9.36 7.05 -26.33
N GLY A 156 8.37 7.39 -27.16
CA GLY A 156 7.30 8.31 -26.79
C GLY A 156 6.44 7.77 -25.65
N LEU A 157 6.18 6.45 -25.64
CA LEU A 157 5.51 5.77 -24.53
C LEU A 157 6.32 5.80 -23.22
N ILE A 158 7.61 5.49 -23.30
CA ILE A 158 8.51 5.56 -22.13
C ILE A 158 8.54 6.99 -21.56
N ASP A 159 8.71 7.98 -22.44
CA ASP A 159 8.76 9.40 -22.06
C ASP A 159 7.40 9.88 -21.48
N LYS A 160 6.24 9.48 -22.07
CA LYS A 160 4.88 9.75 -21.54
C LYS A 160 4.69 9.16 -20.13
N THR A 161 5.16 7.94 -19.92
CA THR A 161 4.99 7.22 -18.65
C THR A 161 5.83 7.83 -17.53
N LEU A 162 7.10 8.14 -17.82
CA LEU A 162 7.99 8.83 -16.88
C LEU A 162 7.49 10.25 -16.56
N PHE A 163 6.96 10.96 -17.55
CA PHE A 163 6.32 12.26 -17.34
C PHE A 163 5.11 12.16 -16.38
N ALA A 164 4.25 11.15 -16.56
CA ALA A 164 3.14 10.90 -15.65
C ALA A 164 3.61 10.56 -14.22
N ALA A 165 4.60 9.66 -14.07
CA ALA A 165 5.20 9.33 -12.77
C ALA A 165 5.75 10.56 -12.05
N LYS A 166 6.49 11.41 -12.77
CA LYS A 166 7.04 12.66 -12.24
C LYS A 166 5.93 13.63 -11.80
N LYS A 167 4.89 13.79 -12.62
CA LYS A 167 3.74 14.67 -12.33
C LYS A 167 2.98 14.22 -11.08
N LEU A 168 2.67 12.93 -10.96
CA LEU A 168 2.03 12.37 -9.77
C LEU A 168 2.91 12.50 -8.53
N SER A 169 4.23 12.32 -8.68
CA SER A 169 5.18 12.53 -7.60
C SER A 169 5.13 13.98 -7.10
N GLN A 170 5.11 14.96 -8.00
CA GLN A 170 4.97 16.37 -7.64
C GLN A 170 3.63 16.66 -6.95
N ALA A 171 2.53 16.12 -7.45
CA ALA A 171 1.20 16.27 -6.83
C ALA A 171 1.17 15.68 -5.40
N MET A 172 1.72 14.49 -5.22
CA MET A 172 1.83 13.83 -3.91
C MET A 172 2.70 14.64 -2.93
N LEU A 173 3.83 15.18 -3.42
CA LEU A 173 4.72 16.05 -2.64
C LEU A 173 4.00 17.30 -2.16
N SER A 174 3.20 17.95 -3.02
CA SER A 174 2.44 19.16 -2.68
C SER A 174 1.44 18.93 -1.55
N LEU A 175 0.71 17.80 -1.52
CA LEU A 175 -0.30 17.52 -0.48
C LEU A 175 0.31 17.38 0.92
N PHE A 176 1.51 16.81 1.02
CA PHE A 176 2.17 16.58 2.31
C PHE A 176 2.96 17.80 2.79
N ALA A 177 3.40 18.65 1.85
CA ALA A 177 4.03 19.94 2.14
C ALA A 177 3.04 21.03 2.59
N GLU A 178 1.75 20.70 2.69
CA GLU A 178 0.71 21.57 3.23
C GLU A 178 0.95 21.87 4.70
N LYS A 179 0.73 23.13 5.07
CA LYS A 179 0.90 23.61 6.44
C LYS A 179 0.10 22.77 7.43
N GLU A 180 -1.12 22.40 7.06
CA GLU A 180 -2.05 21.62 7.87
C GLU A 180 -1.56 20.18 8.10
N GLN A 181 -0.83 19.57 7.15
CA GLN A 181 -0.20 18.26 7.38
C GLN A 181 1.01 18.40 8.30
N ILE A 182 1.89 19.37 8.04
CA ILE A 182 3.07 19.64 8.87
C ILE A 182 2.65 19.95 10.32
N GLU A 183 1.59 20.73 10.54
CA GLU A 183 1.03 20.99 11.88
C GLU A 183 0.56 19.69 12.56
N ARG A 184 -0.10 18.77 11.84
CA ARG A 184 -0.52 17.46 12.38
C ARG A 184 0.67 16.56 12.70
N THR A 185 1.70 16.52 11.84
CA THR A 185 2.94 15.77 12.07
C THR A 185 3.68 16.31 13.31
N LEU A 186 3.90 17.62 13.39
CA LEU A 186 4.53 18.27 14.54
C LEU A 186 3.70 18.13 15.83
N HIS A 187 2.36 18.06 15.74
CA HIS A 187 1.49 17.85 16.89
C HIS A 187 1.66 16.43 17.46
N GLY A 188 1.65 15.40 16.61
CA GLY A 188 1.92 14.02 17.03
C GLY A 188 3.35 13.81 17.55
N ILE A 189 4.33 14.56 17.04
CA ILE A 189 5.69 14.59 17.61
C ILE A 189 5.68 15.18 19.02
N LYS A 190 4.99 16.32 19.22
CA LYS A 190 4.92 17.00 20.52
C LYS A 190 4.19 16.14 21.55
N ASP A 191 2.96 15.76 21.24
CA ASP A 191 2.10 14.93 22.08
C ASP A 191 1.78 13.58 21.38
N PRO A 192 2.65 12.58 21.52
CA PRO A 192 2.40 11.26 20.95
C PRO A 192 1.28 10.51 21.67
N ALA A 193 0.79 10.96 22.84
CA ALA A 193 -0.38 10.34 23.48
C ALA A 193 -1.68 10.73 22.79
N TRP A 194 -1.72 11.84 22.03
CA TRP A 194 -2.89 12.33 21.30
C TRP A 194 -3.56 11.26 20.42
N HIS A 195 -2.78 10.42 19.73
CA HIS A 195 -3.34 9.36 18.88
C HIS A 195 -4.09 8.28 19.68
N LEU A 196 -3.95 8.21 21.00
CA LEU A 196 -4.68 7.29 21.88
C LEU A 196 -6.02 7.88 22.35
N ASP A 197 -6.32 9.14 22.04
CA ASP A 197 -7.60 9.75 22.40
C ASP A 197 -8.79 8.98 21.75
N PRO A 198 -9.81 8.59 22.52
CA PRO A 198 -10.91 7.76 22.02
C PRO A 198 -11.95 8.52 21.19
N GLN A 199 -11.98 9.85 21.24
CA GLN A 199 -12.90 10.70 20.47
C GLN A 199 -12.23 11.18 19.17
N ASP A 200 -11.01 11.69 19.29
CA ASP A 200 -10.34 12.49 18.24
C ASP A 200 -9.01 11.89 17.77
N GLY A 201 -8.45 10.92 18.48
CA GLY A 201 -7.11 10.37 18.18
C GLY A 201 -7.01 9.68 16.82
N PHE A 202 -8.14 9.25 16.23
CA PHE A 202 -8.21 8.71 14.86
C PHE A 202 -8.52 9.75 13.78
N ARG A 203 -9.04 10.91 14.19
CA ARG A 203 -9.47 12.02 13.34
C ARG A 203 -8.35 13.01 13.08
N ASN A 204 -7.52 13.23 14.09
CA ASN A 204 -6.58 14.36 14.14
C ASN A 204 -5.10 13.99 13.93
N VAL A 205 -4.82 12.80 13.40
CA VAL A 205 -3.51 12.45 12.82
C VAL A 205 -3.35 13.01 11.41
N ILE A 206 -2.16 12.86 10.82
CA ILE A 206 -1.84 13.21 9.42
C ILE A 206 -2.87 12.57 8.48
N PHE A 207 -3.45 13.33 7.56
CA PHE A 207 -4.49 12.82 6.65
C PHE A 207 -3.87 11.95 5.57
N ILE A 208 -4.45 10.76 5.35
CA ILE A 208 -4.03 9.79 4.33
C ILE A 208 -4.98 9.74 3.13
N ARG A 209 -6.09 10.48 3.23
CA ARG A 209 -7.13 10.65 2.23
C ARG A 209 -7.60 12.10 2.24
N GLN A 210 -7.82 12.68 1.06
CA GLN A 210 -8.36 14.04 0.92
C GLN A 210 -9.28 14.13 -0.30
N LYS A 211 -10.38 14.89 -0.20
CA LYS A 211 -11.27 15.24 -1.33
C LYS A 211 -10.46 15.76 -2.50
N LEU A 212 -10.88 15.37 -3.71
CA LEU A 212 -10.22 15.75 -4.96
C LEU A 212 -10.74 17.08 -5.51
N GLU A 213 -12.01 17.42 -5.32
CA GLU A 213 -12.62 18.62 -5.90
C GLU A 213 -11.96 19.93 -5.41
N PRO A 214 -11.66 20.11 -4.10
CA PRO A 214 -10.87 21.26 -3.62
C PRO A 214 -9.39 21.26 -4.03
N ARG A 215 -8.93 20.26 -4.81
CA ARG A 215 -7.55 20.13 -5.32
C ARG A 215 -7.41 20.49 -6.79
N LEU A 216 -8.53 20.70 -7.47
CA LEU A 216 -8.55 21.28 -8.82
C LEU A 216 -8.14 22.75 -8.74
N ILE A 217 -7.47 23.25 -9.78
CA ILE A 217 -6.90 24.62 -9.84
C ILE A 217 -7.83 25.69 -9.23
N GLY A 218 -7.30 26.40 -8.24
CA GLY A 218 -7.93 27.59 -7.64
C GLY A 218 -8.61 27.36 -6.28
N HIS A 219 -8.70 26.11 -5.82
CA HIS A 219 -9.31 25.77 -4.54
C HIS A 219 -8.26 25.43 -3.46
N THR A 220 -8.61 25.72 -2.21
CA THR A 220 -7.93 25.26 -0.99
C THR A 220 -8.98 24.57 -0.12
N LEU A 221 -8.58 23.64 0.75
CA LEU A 221 -9.55 23.01 1.66
C LEU A 221 -10.17 24.08 2.56
N SER A 222 -11.51 24.14 2.57
CA SER A 222 -12.21 24.98 3.55
C SER A 222 -12.13 24.33 4.94
N PRO A 223 -12.38 25.08 6.03
CA PRO A 223 -12.52 24.48 7.36
C PRO A 223 -13.60 23.39 7.43
N GLN A 224 -14.64 23.47 6.58
CA GLN A 224 -15.66 22.44 6.45
C GLN A 224 -15.12 21.18 5.77
N ASP A 225 -14.29 21.30 4.73
CA ASP A 225 -13.65 20.13 4.10
C ASP A 225 -12.72 19.40 5.07
N ILE A 226 -12.01 20.16 5.93
CA ILE A 226 -11.13 19.60 6.96
C ILE A 226 -11.95 18.85 8.03
N ASP A 227 -13.08 19.40 8.46
CA ASP A 227 -14.02 18.75 9.39
C ASP A 227 -14.61 17.47 8.79
N GLU A 228 -15.09 17.53 7.54
CA GLU A 228 -15.64 16.38 6.82
C GLU A 228 -14.61 15.27 6.61
N GLU A 229 -13.35 15.60 6.30
CA GLU A 229 -12.27 14.62 6.23
C GLU A 229 -11.94 14.01 7.59
N SER A 230 -11.99 14.79 8.68
CA SER A 230 -11.67 14.31 10.03
C SER A 230 -12.56 13.15 10.49
N HIS A 231 -13.72 12.95 9.87
CA HIS A 231 -14.61 11.80 10.12
C HIS A 231 -14.08 10.46 9.59
N TRP A 232 -12.99 10.43 8.82
CA TRP A 232 -12.33 9.19 8.38
C TRP A 232 -11.26 8.71 9.39
N SER A 233 -10.96 7.41 9.37
CA SER A 233 -9.86 6.87 10.17
C SER A 233 -8.54 7.09 9.45
N HIS A 234 -7.86 8.20 9.75
CA HIS A 234 -6.58 8.55 9.11
C HIS A 234 -5.36 7.83 9.70
N LYS A 235 -5.53 6.99 10.74
CA LYS A 235 -4.47 6.14 11.27
C LYS A 235 -4.12 5.03 10.27
N GLN A 236 -3.11 5.28 9.44
CA GLN A 236 -2.56 4.31 8.47
C GLN A 236 -1.06 4.54 8.30
N ASN A 237 -0.25 3.81 9.06
CA ASN A 237 1.21 3.94 8.99
C ASN A 237 1.76 3.40 7.66
N ASP A 238 1.04 2.48 7.00
CA ASP A 238 1.32 2.00 5.66
C ASP A 238 1.27 3.12 4.61
N ALA A 239 0.23 3.95 4.62
CA ALA A 239 0.06 5.04 3.65
C ALA A 239 1.14 6.12 3.81
N LEU A 240 1.44 6.50 5.06
CA LEU A 240 2.48 7.48 5.39
C LEU A 240 3.89 6.98 5.02
N ALA A 241 4.19 5.70 5.27
CA ALA A 241 5.47 5.13 4.90
C ALA A 241 5.63 4.97 3.37
N LEU A 242 4.55 4.65 2.65
CA LEU A 242 4.55 4.61 1.18
C LEU A 242 4.76 5.98 0.56
N TYR A 243 4.28 7.06 1.20
CA TYR A 243 4.64 8.43 0.82
C TYR A 243 6.16 8.64 0.93
N GLY A 244 6.75 8.37 2.10
CA GLY A 244 8.19 8.54 2.34
C GLY A 244 9.04 7.74 1.36
N HIS A 245 8.71 6.47 1.14
CA HIS A 245 9.34 5.62 0.12
C HIS A 245 9.23 6.20 -1.29
N SER A 246 8.07 6.74 -1.67
CA SER A 246 7.86 7.28 -3.02
C SER A 246 8.73 8.51 -3.32
N ILE A 247 9.15 9.27 -2.31
CA ILE A 247 10.15 10.34 -2.47
C ILE A 247 11.53 9.75 -2.70
N LEU A 248 11.98 8.88 -1.77
CA LEU A 248 13.33 8.32 -1.82
C LEU A 248 13.57 7.54 -3.12
N ASP A 249 12.57 6.78 -3.58
CA ASP A 249 12.58 6.10 -4.88
C ASP A 249 12.69 7.07 -6.07
N GLY A 250 12.05 8.25 -6.00
CA GLY A 250 12.11 9.26 -7.05
C GLY A 250 13.44 10.01 -7.11
N ILE A 251 14.08 10.18 -5.95
CA ILE A 251 15.45 10.71 -5.83
C ILE A 251 16.45 9.69 -6.38
N GLU A 252 16.31 8.42 -6.00
CA GLU A 252 17.20 7.35 -6.45
C GLU A 252 17.10 7.11 -7.96
N SER A 253 15.88 7.06 -8.52
CA SER A 253 15.69 7.01 -9.98
C SER A 253 16.19 8.28 -10.69
N GLY A 254 16.14 9.44 -10.01
CA GLY A 254 16.49 10.75 -10.56
C GLY A 254 15.33 11.46 -11.27
N GLU A 255 14.09 10.99 -11.07
CA GLU A 255 12.87 11.72 -11.49
C GLU A 255 12.67 13.01 -10.69
N THR A 256 13.03 12.95 -9.40
CA THR A 256 13.00 14.03 -8.43
C THR A 256 14.41 14.56 -8.22
N ASP A 257 14.65 15.82 -8.59
CA ASP A 257 15.89 16.51 -8.30
C ASP A 257 15.87 17.00 -6.83
N PRO A 258 16.77 16.51 -5.95
CA PRO A 258 16.80 16.88 -4.54
C PRO A 258 17.00 18.37 -4.28
N ASP A 259 17.72 19.07 -5.14
CA ASP A 259 17.96 20.50 -4.98
C ASP A 259 16.69 21.31 -5.29
N SER A 260 15.86 20.82 -6.23
CA SER A 260 14.57 21.41 -6.60
C SER A 260 13.43 21.20 -5.60
N LEU A 261 13.62 20.33 -4.60
CA LEU A 261 12.58 20.02 -3.61
C LEU A 261 12.29 21.22 -2.70
N ASP A 262 10.99 21.46 -2.49
CA ASP A 262 10.46 22.49 -1.59
C ASP A 262 11.00 22.32 -0.15
N PRO A 263 11.38 23.40 0.57
CA PRO A 263 11.82 23.33 1.96
C PRO A 263 10.84 22.59 2.89
N ASN A 264 9.53 22.73 2.68
CA ASN A 264 8.51 21.99 3.43
C ASN A 264 8.62 20.47 3.19
N VAL A 265 8.81 20.02 1.95
CA VAL A 265 9.03 18.58 1.65
C VAL A 265 10.27 18.05 2.36
N LYS A 266 11.37 18.84 2.34
CA LYS A 266 12.62 18.47 3.01
C LYS A 266 12.43 18.36 4.53
N ALA A 267 11.75 19.34 5.14
CA ALA A 267 11.44 19.34 6.56
C ALA A 267 10.50 18.19 6.94
N GLU A 268 9.48 17.92 6.13
CA GLU A 268 8.46 16.91 6.42
C GLU A 268 9.01 15.47 6.36
N LEU A 269 10.07 15.19 5.59
CA LEU A 269 10.80 13.91 5.72
C LEU A 269 11.48 13.73 7.08
N ILE A 270 11.99 14.81 7.67
CA ILE A 270 12.58 14.81 9.02
C ILE A 270 11.47 14.66 10.07
N PHE A 271 10.36 15.37 9.88
CA PHE A 271 9.21 15.32 10.76
C PHE A 271 8.55 13.94 10.72
N LEU A 272 8.23 13.37 9.55
CA LEU A 272 7.65 12.02 9.41
C LEU A 272 8.51 10.93 10.07
N SER A 273 9.83 11.00 9.91
CA SER A 273 10.76 10.05 10.56
C SER A 273 10.74 10.17 12.08
N SER A 274 10.65 11.41 12.59
CA SER A 274 10.50 11.70 14.02
C SER A 274 9.11 11.30 14.54
N TYR A 275 8.06 11.46 13.74
CA TYR A 275 6.67 11.12 14.05
C TYR A 275 6.52 9.61 14.28
N PHE A 276 7.03 8.77 13.35
CA PHE A 276 7.00 7.32 13.55
C PHE A 276 7.73 6.90 14.84
N GLN A 277 8.90 7.49 15.12
CA GLN A 277 9.64 7.23 16.35
C GLN A 277 8.81 7.63 17.60
N ARG A 278 8.26 8.84 17.61
CA ARG A 278 7.56 9.43 18.76
C ARG A 278 6.24 8.74 19.08
N LEU A 279 5.44 8.41 18.06
CA LEU A 279 4.20 7.64 18.24
C LEU A 279 4.47 6.16 18.54
N ARG A 280 5.73 5.70 18.46
CA ARG A 280 6.14 4.30 18.61
C ARG A 280 5.32 3.45 17.65
N PHE A 281 5.51 3.67 16.35
CA PHE A 281 4.71 3.07 15.26
C PHE A 281 4.52 1.55 15.38
N TYR A 282 5.50 0.84 15.97
CA TYR A 282 5.49 -0.59 16.30
C TYR A 282 4.57 -0.99 17.49
N GLU A 283 3.85 -0.04 18.09
CA GLU A 283 2.79 -0.28 19.08
C GLU A 283 1.46 0.39 18.72
N MET A 284 1.49 1.40 17.84
CA MET A 284 0.32 2.14 17.37
C MET A 284 -0.67 1.23 16.62
N TRP A 285 -1.94 1.26 17.04
CA TRP A 285 -3.02 0.58 16.30
C TRP A 285 -3.50 1.46 15.15
N ASP A 286 -3.65 0.86 13.97
CA ASP A 286 -4.05 1.53 12.73
C ASP A 286 -5.08 0.70 11.95
N SER A 287 -5.76 1.30 10.97
CA SER A 287 -6.83 0.65 10.20
C SER A 287 -6.28 -0.25 9.08
N GLY A 288 -4.98 -0.18 8.82
CA GLY A 288 -4.24 -0.91 7.78
C GLY A 288 -4.70 -0.62 6.35
N ALA A 289 -4.11 -1.36 5.41
CA ALA A 289 -4.34 -1.21 3.97
C ALA A 289 -5.80 -1.38 3.51
N TRP A 290 -6.65 -2.00 4.33
CA TRP A 290 -8.06 -2.25 4.02
C TRP A 290 -9.03 -1.27 4.68
N GLU A 291 -8.54 -0.34 5.50
CA GLU A 291 -9.33 0.71 6.17
C GLU A 291 -10.42 0.15 7.12
N GLU A 292 -10.15 -1.01 7.73
CA GLU A 292 -11.09 -1.74 8.57
C GLU A 292 -10.81 -1.52 10.08
N LEU A 293 -11.31 -2.42 10.95
CA LEU A 293 -11.08 -2.37 12.39
C LEU A 293 -9.60 -2.16 12.76
N ASN A 294 -9.35 -1.22 13.66
CA ASN A 294 -8.01 -0.90 14.14
C ASN A 294 -7.33 -2.11 14.80
N GLY A 295 -6.03 -2.27 14.52
CA GLY A 295 -5.19 -3.29 15.13
C GLY A 295 -3.71 -2.98 14.93
N LEU A 296 -2.84 -3.77 15.55
CA LEU A 296 -1.40 -3.62 15.37
C LEU A 296 -0.94 -4.46 14.16
N ARG A 297 -0.86 -3.78 13.00
CA ARG A 297 -0.70 -4.33 11.65
C ARG A 297 0.74 -4.63 11.28
N THR A 298 1.05 -5.88 10.95
CA THR A 298 2.37 -6.31 10.48
C THR A 298 2.74 -5.63 9.16
N SER A 299 1.80 -5.47 8.22
CA SER A 299 2.07 -4.77 6.96
C SER A 299 2.43 -3.29 7.16
N SER A 300 1.72 -2.59 8.04
CA SER A 300 1.95 -1.16 8.31
C SER A 300 3.25 -0.93 9.08
N VAL A 301 3.50 -1.73 10.13
CA VAL A 301 4.74 -1.67 10.89
C VAL A 301 5.93 -2.01 10.00
N ASN A 302 5.81 -2.98 9.09
CA ASN A 302 6.89 -3.27 8.14
C ASN A 302 7.24 -2.07 7.26
N LEU A 303 6.24 -1.41 6.64
CA LEU A 303 6.49 -0.29 5.74
C LEU A 303 7.17 0.88 6.46
N ALA A 304 6.72 1.20 7.68
CA ALA A 304 7.38 2.21 8.51
C ALA A 304 8.80 1.80 8.93
N LEU A 305 9.03 0.51 9.24
CA LEU A 305 10.35 -0.04 9.50
C LEU A 305 11.29 0.10 8.27
N SER A 306 10.87 -0.36 7.09
CA SER A 306 11.68 -0.27 5.87
C SER A 306 11.97 1.17 5.46
N PHE A 307 11.05 2.11 5.71
CA PHE A 307 11.29 3.53 5.52
C PHE A 307 12.34 4.08 6.50
N LEU A 308 12.20 3.77 7.79
CA LEU A 308 13.15 4.23 8.81
C LEU A 308 14.55 3.63 8.64
N GLU A 309 14.70 2.39 8.18
CA GLU A 309 16.01 1.82 7.86
C GLU A 309 16.70 2.54 6.69
N ARG A 310 15.95 2.86 5.64
CA ARG A 310 16.44 3.66 4.52
C ARG A 310 16.88 5.05 4.97
N PHE A 311 16.02 5.70 5.77
CA PHE A 311 16.31 6.99 6.36
C PHE A 311 17.57 6.96 7.25
N GLU A 312 17.64 6.05 8.21
CA GLU A 312 18.76 5.90 9.16
C GLU A 312 20.09 5.67 8.43
N LYS A 313 20.10 4.73 7.47
CA LYS A 313 21.27 4.42 6.64
C LYS A 313 21.79 5.67 5.95
N GLY A 314 20.94 6.40 5.22
CA GLY A 314 21.36 7.60 4.49
C GLY A 314 21.72 8.77 5.41
N TRP A 315 20.99 8.94 6.52
CA TRP A 315 21.21 9.98 7.51
C TRP A 315 22.56 9.85 8.25
N ASN A 316 23.03 8.61 8.45
CA ASN A 316 24.28 8.32 9.12
C ASN A 316 25.46 7.99 8.19
N ASN A 317 25.23 7.68 6.90
CA ASN A 317 26.30 7.41 5.92
C ASN A 317 26.99 8.68 5.40
N GLN A 318 27.73 9.37 6.27
CA GLN A 318 28.42 10.62 5.93
C GLN A 318 29.71 10.44 5.12
N THR A 319 30.36 9.26 5.19
CA THR A 319 31.74 9.08 4.71
C THR A 319 31.86 8.46 3.32
N ASN A 320 30.91 7.60 2.91
CA ASN A 320 30.88 6.96 1.60
C ASN A 320 29.42 6.68 1.20
N PRO A 321 28.62 7.72 0.88
CA PRO A 321 27.26 7.54 0.38
C PRO A 321 27.29 6.74 -0.93
N ILE A 322 26.52 5.65 -1.00
CA ILE A 322 26.62 4.64 -2.06
C ILE A 322 25.59 4.91 -3.17
N SER A 323 24.53 5.64 -2.85
CA SER A 323 23.38 5.94 -3.73
C SER A 323 23.04 7.43 -3.72
N LYS A 324 22.11 7.87 -4.59
CA LYS A 324 21.63 9.26 -4.59
C LYS A 324 20.77 9.54 -3.36
N GLU A 325 20.01 8.55 -2.92
CA GLU A 325 19.27 8.55 -1.66
C GLU A 325 20.18 8.76 -0.45
N ASP A 326 21.30 8.02 -0.35
CA ASP A 326 22.29 8.20 0.72
C ASP A 326 22.87 9.63 0.69
N LEU A 327 23.23 10.13 -0.50
CA LEU A 327 23.75 11.50 -0.68
C LEU A 327 22.74 12.55 -0.20
N PHE A 328 21.47 12.43 -0.61
CA PHE A 328 20.40 13.35 -0.24
C PHE A 328 20.16 13.36 1.27
N LEU A 329 20.05 12.19 1.91
CA LEU A 329 19.79 12.11 3.35
C LEU A 329 20.97 12.64 4.17
N ALA A 330 22.21 12.42 3.74
CA ALA A 330 23.39 13.02 4.36
C ALA A 330 23.46 14.56 4.19
N GLN A 331 22.93 15.10 3.08
CA GLN A 331 22.76 16.55 2.89
C GLN A 331 21.60 17.10 3.74
N LEU A 332 20.48 16.38 3.83
CA LEU A 332 19.32 16.74 4.62
C LEU A 332 19.66 16.86 6.11
N ARG A 333 20.51 15.96 6.61
CA ARG A 333 21.10 16.07 7.94
C ARG A 333 21.92 17.34 8.15
N LYS A 334 22.79 17.70 7.21
CA LYS A 334 23.60 18.93 7.29
C LYS A 334 22.70 20.18 7.31
N SER A 335 21.60 20.14 6.55
CA SER A 335 20.56 21.18 6.60
C SER A 335 19.90 21.24 7.98
N PHE A 336 19.47 20.11 8.55
CA PHE A 336 18.93 20.03 9.91
C PHE A 336 19.88 20.54 11.00
N GLU A 337 21.18 20.30 10.87
CA GLU A 337 22.21 20.77 11.81
C GLU A 337 22.50 22.29 11.66
N SER A 338 22.00 22.94 10.61
CA SER A 338 22.23 24.37 10.31
C SER A 338 21.31 25.33 11.07
N ASP A 339 21.71 26.61 11.10
CA ASP A 339 20.85 27.70 11.62
C ASP A 339 19.73 28.08 10.64
N GLU A 340 19.84 27.73 9.35
CA GLU A 340 18.80 27.95 8.35
C GLU A 340 17.56 27.11 8.65
N PHE A 341 17.74 25.84 9.06
CA PHE A 341 16.64 24.97 9.47
C PHE A 341 15.99 25.42 10.79
N LYS A 342 16.78 25.93 11.75
CA LYS A 342 16.24 26.52 13.00
C LYS A 342 15.42 27.78 12.71
N ALA A 343 15.88 28.63 11.78
CA ALA A 343 15.15 29.80 11.32
C ALA A 343 13.86 29.41 10.59
N TYR A 344 13.90 28.40 9.72
CA TYR A 344 12.72 27.82 9.08
C TYR A 344 11.70 27.34 10.12
N LEU A 345 12.12 26.54 11.10
CA LEU A 345 11.26 25.99 12.14
C LEU A 345 10.63 27.10 13.02
N SER A 346 11.42 28.13 13.36
CA SER A 346 10.92 29.31 14.07
C SER A 346 9.87 30.08 13.26
N ASN A 347 10.13 30.36 11.98
CA ASN A 347 9.19 31.04 11.10
C ASN A 347 7.90 30.23 10.89
N PHE A 348 8.03 28.91 10.72
CA PHE A 348 6.88 28.01 10.59
C PHE A 348 6.02 28.09 11.85
N LEU A 349 6.60 27.80 13.03
CA LEU A 349 5.89 27.73 14.30
C LEU A 349 5.25 29.06 14.72
N GLN A 350 5.90 30.20 14.44
CA GLN A 350 5.32 31.54 14.63
C GLN A 350 4.04 31.77 13.81
N SER A 351 3.86 31.05 12.70
CA SER A 351 2.63 31.11 11.90
C SER A 351 1.53 30.18 12.41
N THR A 352 1.81 29.33 13.40
CA THR A 352 0.89 28.30 13.93
C THR A 352 0.39 28.63 15.33
N SER A 353 -0.65 27.93 15.80
CA SER A 353 -1.18 28.01 17.17
C SER A 353 -0.66 26.90 18.10
N MET A 354 0.37 26.15 17.70
CA MET A 354 0.77 24.88 18.35
C MET A 354 1.31 24.99 19.79
N GLY A 355 1.62 26.21 20.25
CA GLY A 355 2.21 26.46 21.59
C GLY A 355 3.50 25.69 21.81
N TYR A 356 4.32 25.54 20.76
CA TYR A 356 5.54 24.75 20.71
C TYR A 356 6.67 25.70 20.29
N SER A 357 7.67 25.91 21.13
CA SER A 357 8.78 26.80 20.77
C SER A 357 9.68 26.14 19.72
N ALA A 358 10.42 26.96 18.96
CA ALA A 358 11.36 26.46 17.96
C ALA A 358 12.48 25.63 18.59
N GLU A 359 12.92 26.03 19.79
CA GLU A 359 13.93 25.37 20.59
C GLU A 359 13.45 24.01 21.11
N GLU A 360 12.23 23.93 21.67
CA GLU A 360 11.61 22.66 22.10
C GLU A 360 11.38 21.72 20.93
N ALA A 361 10.88 22.24 19.80
CA ALA A 361 10.64 21.45 18.60
C ALA A 361 11.96 20.92 18.01
N TYR A 362 12.98 21.76 17.91
CA TYR A 362 14.31 21.36 17.44
C TYR A 362 14.93 20.28 18.34
N ALA A 363 14.89 20.48 19.66
CA ALA A 363 15.42 19.51 20.61
C ALA A 363 14.67 18.16 20.52
N THR A 364 13.34 18.19 20.46
CA THR A 364 12.51 16.99 20.35
C THR A 364 12.78 16.24 19.06
N LEU A 365 12.91 16.93 17.92
CA LEU A 365 13.30 16.34 16.64
C LEU A 365 14.70 15.71 16.73
N ALA A 366 15.68 16.46 17.24
CA ALA A 366 17.06 15.98 17.37
C ALA A 366 17.16 14.72 18.24
N ASP A 367 16.39 14.63 19.33
CA ASP A 367 16.34 13.46 20.19
C ASP A 367 15.54 12.30 19.56
N SER A 368 14.45 12.59 18.84
CA SER A 368 13.69 11.58 18.09
C SER A 368 14.56 10.89 17.03
N LEU A 369 15.32 11.67 16.24
CA LEU A 369 16.20 11.16 15.19
C LEU A 369 17.31 10.26 15.74
N LYS A 370 17.86 10.56 16.94
CA LYS A 370 18.83 9.70 17.64
C LYS A 370 18.24 8.36 18.10
N GLN A 371 16.92 8.27 18.25
CA GLN A 371 16.18 7.11 18.78
C GLN A 371 15.53 6.25 17.68
N ILE A 372 15.78 6.58 16.40
CA ILE A 372 15.35 5.76 15.25
C ILE A 372 15.96 4.34 15.29
N PRO A 373 17.28 4.13 15.56
CA PRO A 373 17.86 2.77 15.61
C PRO A 373 17.18 1.85 16.64
N ASP A 374 16.85 2.38 17.83
CA ASP A 374 16.13 1.63 18.85
C ASP A 374 14.72 1.26 18.38
N SER A 375 14.05 2.15 17.62
CA SER A 375 12.70 1.92 17.10
C SER A 375 12.68 0.92 15.94
N ILE A 376 13.71 0.91 15.10
CA ILE A 376 13.98 -0.14 14.11
C ILE A 376 14.12 -1.49 14.81
N HIS A 377 14.94 -1.57 15.87
CA HIS A 377 15.14 -2.80 16.64
C HIS A 377 13.84 -3.33 17.29
N GLN A 378 13.04 -2.46 17.91
CA GLN A 378 11.74 -2.85 18.48
C GLN A 378 10.76 -3.36 17.42
N ALA A 379 10.69 -2.69 16.26
CA ALA A 379 9.80 -3.07 15.17
C ALA A 379 10.12 -4.45 14.59
N TYR A 380 11.40 -4.85 14.49
CA TYR A 380 11.80 -6.19 14.04
C TYR A 380 11.19 -7.31 14.89
N SER A 381 11.14 -7.14 16.22
CA SER A 381 10.53 -8.15 17.11
C SER A 381 9.06 -8.38 16.80
N LEU A 382 8.34 -7.34 16.39
CA LEU A 382 6.93 -7.43 15.98
C LEU A 382 6.81 -8.03 14.59
N VAL A 383 7.59 -7.53 13.62
CA VAL A 383 7.52 -7.97 12.22
C VAL A 383 7.83 -9.46 12.13
N PHE A 384 8.93 -9.95 12.70
CA PHE A 384 9.22 -11.39 12.71
C PHE A 384 8.14 -12.21 13.42
N LYS A 385 7.60 -11.73 14.55
CA LYS A 385 6.48 -12.40 15.23
C LYS A 385 5.22 -12.50 14.35
N GLY A 386 4.86 -11.43 13.64
CA GLY A 386 3.70 -11.40 12.74
C GLY A 386 3.91 -12.28 11.49
N LEU A 387 5.13 -12.31 10.96
CA LEU A 387 5.49 -13.20 9.86
C LEU A 387 5.73 -14.66 10.30
N GLY A 388 5.55 -14.96 11.59
CA GLY A 388 5.81 -16.28 12.16
C GLY A 388 7.28 -16.73 12.06
N ILE A 389 8.20 -15.80 11.82
CA ILE A 389 9.65 -16.05 11.66
C ILE A 389 10.29 -16.12 13.04
N SER A 390 11.11 -17.14 13.24
CA SER A 390 11.98 -17.31 14.41
C SER A 390 13.31 -17.93 13.98
N THR A 391 14.30 -17.96 14.87
CA THR A 391 15.57 -18.66 14.65
C THR A 391 15.74 -19.81 15.64
N ASP A 392 16.32 -20.93 15.18
CA ASP A 392 16.72 -22.04 16.03
C ASP A 392 18.08 -21.78 16.71
N SER A 393 18.56 -22.74 17.51
CA SER A 393 19.86 -22.64 18.20
C SER A 393 21.09 -22.73 17.27
N LEU A 394 20.87 -22.81 15.95
CA LEU A 394 21.89 -22.83 14.89
C LEU A 394 21.67 -21.65 13.90
N ASP A 395 20.93 -20.62 14.34
CA ASP A 395 20.53 -19.43 13.58
C ASP A 395 19.74 -19.71 12.28
N LYS A 396 19.13 -20.90 12.15
CA LYS A 396 18.29 -21.24 11.00
C LYS A 396 16.88 -20.69 11.17
N ARG A 397 16.30 -20.17 10.09
CA ARG A 397 14.90 -19.73 10.06
C ARG A 397 13.94 -20.90 10.32
N ILE A 398 13.06 -20.73 11.29
CA ILE A 398 11.86 -21.54 11.51
C ILE A 398 10.65 -20.66 11.20
N TYR A 399 9.77 -21.19 10.35
CA TYR A 399 8.54 -20.54 9.93
C TYR A 399 7.32 -21.14 10.66
N SER A 400 6.40 -20.26 11.03
CA SER A 400 5.11 -20.57 11.66
C SER A 400 4.03 -19.65 11.09
N LYS A 401 2.76 -19.87 11.45
CA LYS A 401 1.62 -19.25 10.75
C LYS A 401 1.70 -17.71 10.69
N LEU A 402 1.48 -17.15 9.49
CA LEU A 402 1.35 -15.71 9.25
C LEU A 402 0.16 -15.10 10.03
N ALA A 403 0.44 -14.00 10.73
CA ALA A 403 -0.51 -13.18 11.46
C ALA A 403 -0.29 -11.69 11.12
N GLU A 404 -1.25 -11.10 10.42
CA GLU A 404 -1.24 -9.66 10.09
C GLU A 404 -1.61 -8.79 11.29
N VAL A 405 -2.41 -9.29 12.23
CA VAL A 405 -2.75 -8.57 13.46
C VAL A 405 -2.06 -9.21 14.66
N THR A 406 -1.02 -8.55 15.16
CA THR A 406 -0.24 -9.04 16.32
C THR A 406 -0.86 -8.65 17.68
N LYS A 407 -1.72 -7.62 17.70
CA LYS A 407 -2.61 -7.21 18.80
C LYS A 407 -3.92 -6.67 18.21
N GLY A 408 -5.06 -7.17 18.65
CA GLY A 408 -6.39 -6.83 18.11
C GLY A 408 -7.17 -8.07 17.66
N PRO A 409 -8.23 -7.92 16.85
CA PRO A 409 -8.94 -9.05 16.25
C PRO A 409 -8.00 -9.86 15.35
N LEU A 410 -7.72 -11.11 15.72
CA LEU A 410 -6.75 -11.94 15.01
C LEU A 410 -7.11 -12.07 13.53
N ARG A 411 -6.20 -11.63 12.68
CA ARG A 411 -6.25 -11.82 11.24
C ARG A 411 -5.01 -12.58 10.82
N ASN A 412 -5.22 -13.84 10.48
CA ASN A 412 -4.19 -14.66 9.87
C ASN A 412 -4.26 -14.51 8.36
N ASP A 413 -3.13 -14.66 7.69
CA ASP A 413 -3.06 -14.73 6.22
C ASP A 413 -3.76 -13.52 5.57
N ASP A 414 -3.06 -12.38 5.43
CA ASP A 414 -3.61 -11.16 4.80
C ASP A 414 -2.72 -10.73 3.61
N ALA A 415 -3.34 -10.39 2.47
CA ALA A 415 -2.66 -9.95 1.26
C ALA A 415 -2.00 -8.55 1.41
N ALA A 416 -2.32 -7.79 2.45
CA ALA A 416 -1.57 -6.58 2.85
C ALA A 416 -0.10 -6.91 3.16
N LEU A 417 0.23 -8.14 3.56
CA LEU A 417 1.61 -8.60 3.73
C LEU A 417 2.42 -8.58 2.41
N LEU A 418 1.78 -8.48 1.24
CA LEU A 418 2.50 -8.24 -0.02
C LEU A 418 3.17 -6.85 -0.08
N HIS A 419 2.85 -5.93 0.84
CA HIS A 419 3.60 -4.69 1.02
C HIS A 419 5.07 -4.94 1.39
N LEU A 420 5.36 -6.01 2.14
CA LEU A 420 6.73 -6.42 2.50
C LEU A 420 7.58 -6.78 1.28
N LEU A 421 6.97 -7.26 0.21
CA LEU A 421 7.70 -7.67 -1.00
C LEU A 421 8.10 -6.48 -1.88
N LEU A 422 7.49 -5.30 -1.68
CA LEU A 422 7.89 -4.08 -2.38
C LEU A 422 9.01 -3.34 -1.62
N TYR A 423 8.88 -3.27 -0.28
CA TYR A 423 9.87 -2.65 0.59
C TYR A 423 10.24 -3.62 1.72
N PRO A 424 11.09 -4.63 1.44
CA PRO A 424 11.57 -5.55 2.46
C PRO A 424 12.58 -4.84 3.38
N PRO A 425 12.40 -4.91 4.71
CA PRO A 425 13.44 -4.52 5.65
C PRO A 425 14.71 -5.38 5.46
N GLN A 426 15.87 -4.84 5.81
CA GLN A 426 17.18 -5.46 5.57
C GLN A 426 17.33 -6.85 6.20
N GLY A 427 16.65 -7.09 7.33
CA GLY A 427 16.63 -8.36 8.06
C GLY A 427 15.58 -9.37 7.56
N VAL A 428 14.75 -9.03 6.56
CA VAL A 428 13.80 -9.95 5.92
C VAL A 428 14.44 -10.54 4.66
N LEU A 429 14.92 -11.77 4.78
CA LEU A 429 15.69 -12.47 3.75
C LEU A 429 14.81 -12.86 2.55
N ILE A 430 15.44 -13.23 1.43
CA ILE A 430 14.72 -13.73 0.25
C ILE A 430 13.93 -15.02 0.56
N GLU A 431 14.44 -15.87 1.45
CA GLU A 431 13.74 -17.06 1.94
C GLU A 431 12.50 -16.71 2.78
N ASP A 432 12.58 -15.67 3.61
CA ASP A 432 11.43 -15.15 4.37
C ASP A 432 10.35 -14.62 3.40
N GLN A 433 10.76 -13.90 2.35
CA GLN A 433 9.86 -13.37 1.30
C GLN A 433 9.17 -14.47 0.50
N LEU A 434 9.91 -15.52 0.12
CA LEU A 434 9.36 -16.69 -0.59
C LEU A 434 8.40 -17.49 0.31
N TYR A 435 8.67 -17.59 1.61
CA TYR A 435 7.74 -18.19 2.57
C TYR A 435 6.41 -17.42 2.64
N ILE A 436 6.47 -16.09 2.79
CA ILE A 436 5.28 -15.22 2.84
C ILE A 436 4.44 -15.37 1.57
N LEU A 437 5.09 -15.32 0.40
CA LEU A 437 4.42 -15.49 -0.89
C LEU A 437 3.74 -16.86 -1.00
N GLY A 438 4.42 -17.93 -0.56
CA GLY A 438 3.90 -19.30 -0.59
C GLY A 438 2.66 -19.50 0.30
N GLU A 439 2.63 -18.94 1.51
CA GLU A 439 1.42 -19.01 2.36
C GLU A 439 0.29 -18.13 1.81
N ILE A 440 0.57 -16.96 1.21
CA ILE A 440 -0.46 -16.14 0.54
C ILE A 440 -1.04 -16.88 -0.67
N GLU A 441 -0.21 -17.53 -1.49
CA GLU A 441 -0.67 -18.36 -2.62
C GLU A 441 -1.48 -19.58 -2.14
N LYS A 442 -1.04 -20.24 -1.07
CA LYS A 442 -1.75 -21.39 -0.50
C LYS A 442 -3.11 -21.00 0.13
N ASN A 443 -3.15 -19.90 0.88
CA ASN A 443 -4.27 -19.58 1.76
C ASN A 443 -5.27 -18.56 1.14
N LEU A 444 -4.80 -17.59 0.33
CA LEU A 444 -5.61 -16.46 -0.16
C LEU A 444 -5.91 -16.46 -1.65
N VAL A 445 -4.99 -16.99 -2.46
CA VAL A 445 -5.28 -17.22 -3.87
C VAL A 445 -6.41 -18.24 -3.98
N LYS A 446 -7.40 -17.92 -4.82
CA LYS A 446 -8.58 -18.72 -5.11
C LYS A 446 -8.82 -18.74 -6.60
N PRO A 447 -9.77 -19.56 -7.07
CA PRO A 447 -10.57 -19.19 -8.21
C PRO A 447 -11.34 -17.87 -7.97
N SER A 448 -11.74 -17.17 -9.03
CA SER A 448 -12.22 -15.75 -9.03
C SER A 448 -11.23 -14.65 -8.62
N GLY A 449 -10.21 -14.90 -7.79
CA GLY A 449 -9.36 -13.79 -7.31
C GLY A 449 -8.35 -14.16 -6.21
N VAL A 450 -7.79 -13.12 -5.57
CA VAL A 450 -7.05 -13.24 -4.31
C VAL A 450 -7.90 -12.60 -3.23
N ASN A 451 -8.25 -13.37 -2.20
CA ASN A 451 -8.96 -12.84 -1.04
C ASN A 451 -8.07 -11.83 -0.30
N ARG A 452 -8.64 -10.77 0.27
CA ARG A 452 -7.87 -9.82 1.10
C ARG A 452 -7.28 -10.52 2.32
N TYR A 453 -8.04 -11.42 2.93
CA TYR A 453 -7.62 -12.27 4.05
C TYR A 453 -8.50 -13.53 4.14
N VAL A 454 -8.14 -14.48 5.01
CA VAL A 454 -8.98 -15.67 5.26
C VAL A 454 -10.34 -15.24 5.82
N ASN A 455 -11.43 -15.73 5.22
CA ASN A 455 -12.81 -15.32 5.45
C ASN A 455 -13.18 -13.90 4.96
N ASP A 456 -12.46 -13.36 3.96
CA ASP A 456 -12.88 -12.13 3.27
C ASP A 456 -14.26 -12.28 2.60
N TRP A 457 -15.27 -11.67 3.23
CA TRP A 457 -16.66 -11.70 2.79
C TRP A 457 -16.87 -11.09 1.40
N PHE A 458 -16.01 -10.18 0.95
CA PHE A 458 -16.19 -9.44 -0.31
C PHE A 458 -16.22 -10.36 -1.54
N ILE A 459 -15.33 -11.37 -1.58
CA ILE A 459 -15.29 -12.36 -2.68
C ILE A 459 -16.36 -13.43 -2.50
N HIS A 460 -16.74 -13.77 -1.27
CA HIS A 460 -17.81 -14.74 -1.00
C HIS A 460 -19.19 -14.20 -1.43
N PHE A 461 -19.52 -12.93 -1.18
CA PHE A 461 -20.79 -12.37 -1.60
C PHE A 461 -20.90 -12.17 -3.12
N THR A 462 -19.82 -11.70 -3.77
CA THR A 462 -19.82 -11.44 -5.23
C THR A 462 -19.87 -12.71 -6.10
N THR A 463 -19.54 -13.89 -5.55
CA THR A 463 -19.63 -15.17 -6.26
C THR A 463 -20.90 -15.97 -5.97
N VAL A 464 -21.58 -15.73 -4.84
CA VAL A 464 -22.78 -16.49 -4.43
C VAL A 464 -24.09 -15.75 -4.75
N MET A 465 -24.09 -14.41 -4.76
CA MET A 465 -25.29 -13.60 -5.01
C MET A 465 -25.27 -13.03 -6.43
N ASN A 466 -26.09 -13.60 -7.33
CA ASN A 466 -26.36 -13.01 -8.64
C ASN A 466 -27.18 -11.72 -8.45
N PRO A 467 -26.64 -10.52 -8.73
CA PRO A 467 -27.26 -9.25 -8.35
C PRO A 467 -28.35 -8.86 -9.37
N LYS A 468 -29.45 -9.62 -9.38
CA LYS A 468 -30.72 -9.21 -10.00
C LYS A 468 -31.60 -8.35 -9.07
N THR A 469 -31.01 -7.78 -8.03
CA THR A 469 -31.62 -6.74 -7.19
C THR A 469 -31.18 -5.37 -7.68
N GLU A 470 -31.83 -4.88 -8.74
CA GLU A 470 -31.96 -3.43 -8.95
C GLU A 470 -32.77 -2.84 -7.78
N GLY A 471 -32.06 -2.45 -6.72
CA GLY A 471 -32.66 -1.93 -5.50
C GLY A 471 -31.86 -2.29 -4.26
N GLN A 472 -31.20 -1.28 -3.68
CA GLN A 472 -30.69 -1.24 -2.31
C GLN A 472 -29.85 -2.45 -1.84
N LEU A 473 -28.53 -2.38 -2.07
CA LEU A 473 -27.57 -3.02 -1.16
C LEU A 473 -27.66 -2.27 0.19
N PRO A 474 -28.02 -2.92 1.32
CA PRO A 474 -28.47 -2.20 2.52
C PRO A 474 -27.34 -1.85 3.51
N PHE A 475 -26.08 -1.81 3.09
CA PHE A 475 -24.94 -1.69 4.02
C PHE A 475 -24.00 -0.53 3.68
N SER A 476 -23.86 0.39 4.65
CA SER A 476 -22.73 1.32 4.73
C SER A 476 -21.51 0.58 5.29
N PRO A 477 -20.27 0.82 4.78
CA PRO A 477 -19.09 0.09 5.22
C PRO A 477 -18.72 0.25 6.71
N ASN A 478 -19.23 1.29 7.39
CA ASN A 478 -18.64 1.77 8.65
C ASN A 478 -19.42 1.46 9.94
N LEU A 479 -20.52 0.69 9.91
CA LEU A 479 -21.20 0.27 11.15
C LEU A 479 -21.72 -1.17 11.10
N ILE A 480 -21.09 -2.06 11.87
CA ILE A 480 -21.80 -3.20 12.48
C ILE A 480 -22.34 -2.72 13.83
N ALA A 481 -23.48 -2.05 13.77
CA ALA A 481 -24.35 -1.80 14.91
C ALA A 481 -25.69 -2.49 14.59
N ILE A 482 -25.83 -3.75 15.01
CA ILE A 482 -27.07 -4.49 14.82
C ILE A 482 -28.10 -3.91 15.78
N GLN A 483 -29.15 -3.31 15.24
CA GLN A 483 -30.28 -2.85 16.05
C GLN A 483 -31.29 -4.00 16.24
N ASP A 484 -31.88 -4.09 17.44
CA ASP A 484 -33.01 -4.98 17.68
C ASP A 484 -34.30 -4.49 17.00
N GLU A 485 -35.40 -5.25 17.15
CA GLU A 485 -36.73 -4.89 16.63
C GLU A 485 -37.29 -3.59 17.23
N GLN A 486 -36.63 -3.00 18.23
CA GLN A 486 -36.97 -1.73 18.87
C GLN A 486 -35.98 -0.60 18.53
N GLY A 487 -34.98 -0.84 17.67
CA GLY A 487 -34.00 0.14 17.22
C GLY A 487 -32.81 0.36 18.17
N GLN A 488 -32.64 -0.46 19.23
CA GLN A 488 -31.52 -0.33 20.16
C GLN A 488 -30.29 -1.08 19.64
N VAL A 489 -29.11 -0.44 19.70
CA VAL A 489 -27.85 -1.05 19.25
C VAL A 489 -27.41 -2.14 20.22
N VAL A 490 -27.39 -3.39 19.75
CA VAL A 490 -26.96 -4.56 20.52
C VAL A 490 -25.50 -4.88 20.18
N ALA A 491 -24.64 -4.92 21.20
CA ALA A 491 -23.27 -5.41 21.04
C ALA A 491 -23.30 -6.91 20.71
N ALA A 492 -22.59 -7.32 19.64
CA ALA A 492 -22.62 -8.69 19.15
C ALA A 492 -22.22 -9.70 20.22
N THR A 493 -23.15 -10.58 20.59
CA THR A 493 -22.95 -11.62 21.61
C THR A 493 -22.14 -12.80 21.05
N GLU A 494 -21.55 -13.58 21.95
CA GLU A 494 -20.67 -14.73 21.67
C GLU A 494 -21.31 -15.80 20.75
N GLU A 495 -22.64 -15.79 20.60
CA GLU A 495 -23.42 -16.74 19.82
C GLU A 495 -23.35 -16.48 18.30
N MET A 496 -23.03 -15.24 17.87
CA MET A 496 -22.72 -14.90 16.47
C MET A 496 -21.26 -15.16 16.06
N ARG A 497 -20.40 -15.62 16.99
CA ARG A 497 -19.00 -15.99 16.71
C ARG A 497 -18.79 -17.48 16.41
N ARG A 498 -19.82 -18.31 16.60
CA ARG A 498 -19.81 -19.75 16.29
C ARG A 498 -20.33 -20.01 14.89
#